data_AF-A3IWY3-F1
#
_entry.id   AF-A3IWY3-F1
#
_cell.length_a   1.000
_cell.length_b   1.000
_cell.length_c   1.000
_cell.angle_alpha   90.00
_cell.angle_beta   90.00
_cell.angle_gamma   90.00
#
_symmetry.space_group_name_H-M   'P 1'
#
loop_
_entity.id
_entity.type
_entity.pdbx_description
1 polymer ?
#
loop_
_entity_poly.entity_id
_entity_poly.type
_entity_poly.pdbx_seq_one_letter_code
_entity_poly.pdbx_strand_id
1 'polypeptide(L)'
;MNKSYQKIVVIVSGFALLISMTVAGFSFRQSPSSSPEANSGTEVSPEERLKSIIEGYESVLEREPDNATAKQGLEEALRAFIATQAQAGNLEQAIPPMEKLAALVPENEQYQEILTQMKQAQQQAQSAPPPTQPEATNPESEEPLPLIIPEAQEESNPLLNPEENSNPLFPSDTNPNSN
;
A
#
# COMPACT_ATOMS: atom_id res chain seq x y z
N MET A 1 -27.12 29.04 17.29
CA MET A 1 -26.62 28.76 15.92
C MET A 1 -25.11 28.99 15.90
N ASN A 2 -24.34 27.92 15.80
CA ASN A 2 -22.88 27.87 15.83
C ASN A 2 -22.29 28.27 14.47
N LYS A 3 -21.57 29.40 14.42
CA LYS A 3 -21.01 30.03 13.21
C LYS A 3 -20.10 29.11 12.38
N SER A 4 -19.57 28.04 12.97
CA SER A 4 -18.75 27.03 12.28
C SER A 4 -19.58 26.13 11.35
N TYR A 5 -20.83 25.82 11.71
CA TYR A 5 -21.72 25.04 10.83
C TYR A 5 -22.19 25.85 9.63
N GLN A 6 -22.35 27.16 9.80
CA GLN A 6 -22.71 28.06 8.70
C GLN A 6 -21.61 28.12 7.63
N LYS A 7 -20.33 27.97 8.01
CA LYS A 7 -19.20 27.91 7.07
C LYS A 7 -19.12 26.57 6.32
N ILE A 8 -19.40 25.46 6.99
CA ILE A 8 -19.37 24.12 6.40
C ILE A 8 -20.48 23.96 5.35
N VAL A 9 -21.67 24.51 5.62
CA VAL A 9 -22.79 24.49 4.65
C VAL A 9 -22.46 25.26 3.36
N VAL A 10 -21.68 26.35 3.44
CA VAL A 10 -21.28 27.13 2.25
C VAL A 10 -20.25 26.39 1.38
N ILE A 11 -19.32 25.66 1.99
CA ILE A 11 -18.26 24.92 1.27
C ILE A 11 -18.85 23.71 0.53
N VAL A 12 -19.79 22.98 1.14
CA VAL A 12 -20.45 21.84 0.51
C VAL A 12 -21.40 22.28 -0.61
N SER A 13 -22.05 23.45 -0.48
CA SER A 13 -22.90 24.03 -1.53
C SER A 13 -22.10 24.52 -2.76
N GLY A 14 -20.88 25.03 -2.56
CA GLY A 14 -19.99 25.44 -3.66
C GLY A 14 -19.51 24.29 -4.55
N PHE A 15 -19.33 23.09 -3.98
CA PHE A 15 -18.95 21.89 -4.73
C PHE A 15 -20.09 21.29 -5.56
N ALA A 16 -21.35 21.52 -5.18
CA ALA A 16 -22.52 21.00 -5.91
C ALA A 16 -22.83 21.78 -7.21
N LEU A 17 -22.41 23.05 -7.32
CA LEU A 17 -22.75 23.89 -8.49
C LEU A 17 -21.77 23.71 -9.67
N LEU A 18 -20.58 23.14 -9.45
CA LEU A 18 -19.61 22.86 -10.53
C LEU A 18 -19.85 21.52 -11.26
N ILE A 19 -20.74 20.67 -10.76
CA ILE A 19 -21.07 19.38 -11.39
C ILE A 19 -22.20 19.54 -12.44
N SER A 20 -22.87 20.70 -12.50
CA SER A 20 -24.08 20.91 -13.32
C SER A 20 -23.87 21.66 -14.65
N MET A 21 -22.63 21.83 -15.13
CA MET A 21 -22.36 22.50 -16.42
C MET A 21 -21.92 21.51 -17.53
N THR A 22 -22.56 20.35 -17.63
CA THR A 22 -22.29 19.36 -18.70
C THR A 22 -23.54 18.87 -19.44
N VAL A 23 -24.70 19.52 -19.29
CA VAL A 23 -25.89 19.21 -20.11
C VAL A 23 -26.69 20.48 -20.43
N ALA A 24 -26.27 21.21 -21.46
CA ALA A 24 -27.15 22.11 -22.20
C ALA A 24 -27.26 21.58 -23.64
N GLY A 25 -28.29 20.76 -23.87
CA GLY A 25 -28.67 20.25 -25.18
C GLY A 25 -28.87 21.38 -26.19
N PHE A 26 -28.36 21.21 -27.39
CA PHE A 26 -29.17 20.73 -28.52
C PHE A 26 -30.18 21.78 -29.01
N SER A 27 -29.73 22.64 -29.93
CA SER A 27 -30.61 23.28 -30.90
C SER A 27 -29.87 23.53 -32.21
N PHE A 28 -30.07 22.58 -33.13
CA PHE A 28 -30.40 22.85 -34.53
C PHE A 28 -29.36 23.61 -35.38
N ARG A 29 -28.57 22.87 -36.19
CA ARG A 29 -28.50 23.00 -37.67
C ARG A 29 -27.40 22.12 -38.30
N GLN A 30 -27.85 21.21 -39.17
CA GLN A 30 -27.23 20.68 -40.41
C GLN A 30 -25.76 20.21 -40.48
N SER A 31 -25.65 18.92 -40.85
CA SER A 31 -24.60 18.06 -41.47
C SER A 31 -23.41 18.72 -42.21
N PRO A 32 -22.31 17.99 -42.57
CA PRO A 32 -22.09 16.53 -42.55
C PRO A 32 -20.71 16.06 -42.00
N SER A 33 -20.56 14.73 -41.90
CA SER A 33 -19.33 13.94 -41.75
C SER A 33 -17.99 14.68 -41.67
N SER A 34 -17.41 14.65 -40.48
CA SER A 34 -16.00 14.30 -40.35
C SER A 34 -15.94 13.20 -39.31
N SER A 35 -15.71 11.98 -39.78
CA SER A 35 -15.28 10.89 -38.91
C SER A 35 -14.08 11.44 -38.15
N PRO A 36 -14.03 11.42 -36.80
CA PRO A 36 -12.74 11.52 -36.16
C PRO A 36 -11.96 10.31 -36.70
N GLU A 37 -10.92 10.57 -37.49
CA GLU A 37 -9.85 9.60 -37.64
C GLU A 37 -9.56 9.11 -36.23
N ALA A 38 -9.69 7.79 -36.03
CA ALA A 38 -9.18 7.13 -34.85
C ALA A 38 -7.67 7.37 -34.88
N ASN A 39 -7.25 8.51 -34.35
CA ASN A 39 -5.92 8.66 -33.80
C ASN A 39 -5.81 7.49 -32.85
N SER A 40 -5.02 6.51 -33.27
CA SER A 40 -4.55 5.43 -32.41
C SER A 40 -3.64 6.13 -31.40
N GLY A 41 -4.28 6.83 -30.46
CA GLY A 41 -3.62 7.57 -29.42
C GLY A 41 -2.96 6.52 -28.56
N THR A 42 -1.63 6.45 -28.65
CA THR A 42 -0.81 5.72 -27.71
C THR A 42 -1.31 6.09 -26.32
N GLU A 43 -1.95 5.15 -25.64
CA GLU A 43 -2.36 5.35 -24.25
C GLU A 43 -1.07 5.47 -23.45
N VAL A 44 -0.71 6.71 -23.11
CA VAL A 44 0.47 7.02 -22.30
C VAL A 44 0.25 6.41 -20.92
N SER A 45 1.18 5.58 -20.46
CA SER A 45 1.10 4.96 -19.14
C SER A 45 0.96 6.03 -18.04
N PRO A 46 0.24 5.73 -16.95
CA PRO A 46 0.22 6.60 -15.77
C PRO A 46 1.63 6.98 -15.28
N GLU A 47 2.61 6.08 -15.40
CA GLU A 47 4.01 6.35 -15.03
C GLU A 47 4.66 7.37 -15.96
N GLU A 48 4.47 7.22 -17.28
CA GLU A 48 5.02 8.14 -18.28
C GLU A 48 4.45 9.55 -18.12
N ARG A 49 3.14 9.65 -17.85
CA ARG A 49 2.50 10.93 -17.53
C ARG A 49 3.15 11.59 -16.31
N LEU A 50 3.45 10.82 -15.28
CA LEU A 50 4.06 11.34 -14.06
C LEU A 50 5.50 11.82 -14.29
N LYS A 51 6.27 11.11 -15.11
CA LYS A 51 7.61 11.57 -15.56
C LYS A 51 7.52 12.91 -16.28
N SER A 52 6.59 13.05 -17.22
CA SER A 52 6.39 14.33 -17.92
C SER A 52 5.97 15.47 -17.00
N ILE A 53 5.21 15.20 -15.93
CA ILE A 53 4.87 16.20 -14.90
C ILE A 53 6.12 16.63 -14.13
N ILE A 54 6.96 15.67 -13.71
CA ILE A 54 8.24 15.95 -13.04
C ILE A 54 9.13 16.84 -13.93
N GLU A 55 9.33 16.46 -15.19
CA GLU A 55 10.13 17.23 -16.16
C GLU A 55 9.55 18.65 -16.39
N GLY A 56 8.23 18.77 -16.42
CA GLY A 56 7.55 20.06 -16.54
C GLY A 56 7.86 20.99 -15.36
N TYR A 57 7.79 20.49 -14.12
CA TYR A 57 8.16 21.28 -12.95
C TYR A 57 9.65 21.58 -12.87
N GLU A 58 10.50 20.62 -13.24
CA GLU A 58 11.96 20.84 -13.32
C GLU A 58 12.27 21.98 -14.30
N SER A 59 11.66 22.00 -15.49
CA SER A 59 11.88 23.07 -16.47
C SER A 59 11.39 24.45 -16.00
N VAL A 60 10.34 24.50 -15.19
CA VAL A 60 9.91 25.75 -14.56
C VAL A 60 10.95 26.21 -13.53
N LEU A 61 11.47 25.30 -12.70
CA LEU A 61 12.48 25.64 -11.69
C LEU A 61 13.84 26.02 -12.26
N GLU A 62 14.20 25.52 -13.45
CA GLU A 62 15.38 25.99 -14.18
C GLU A 62 15.30 27.49 -14.50
N ARG A 63 14.09 28.00 -14.77
CA ARG A 63 13.83 29.40 -15.14
C ARG A 63 13.52 30.25 -13.92
N GLU A 64 12.78 29.68 -12.97
CA GLU A 64 12.28 30.34 -11.78
C GLU A 64 12.63 29.51 -10.54
N PRO A 65 13.91 29.51 -10.10
CA PRO A 65 14.39 28.64 -9.03
C PRO A 65 13.75 28.93 -7.66
N ASP A 66 13.10 30.09 -7.49
CA ASP A 66 12.39 30.46 -6.26
C ASP A 66 10.86 30.32 -6.37
N ASN A 67 10.36 29.73 -7.46
CA ASN A 67 8.93 29.50 -7.64
C ASN A 67 8.42 28.42 -6.66
N ALA A 68 7.80 28.88 -5.57
CA ALA A 68 7.29 28.01 -4.52
C ALA A 68 6.28 26.98 -5.05
N THR A 69 5.41 27.37 -6.00
CA THR A 69 4.42 26.47 -6.59
C THR A 69 5.10 25.33 -7.37
N ALA A 70 6.14 25.64 -8.14
CA ALA A 70 6.88 24.62 -8.87
C ALA A 70 7.67 23.68 -7.95
N LYS A 71 8.25 24.20 -6.84
CA LYS A 71 8.91 23.36 -5.82
C LYS A 71 7.92 22.41 -5.18
N GLN A 72 6.76 22.90 -4.75
CA GLN A 72 5.72 22.07 -4.14
C GLN A 72 5.17 21.03 -5.11
N GLY A 73 4.95 21.43 -6.37
CA GLY A 73 4.50 20.52 -7.43
C GLY A 73 5.53 19.42 -7.73
N LEU A 74 6.81 19.78 -7.82
CA LEU A 74 7.89 18.81 -8.01
C LEU A 74 7.98 17.84 -6.82
N GLU A 75 7.87 18.35 -5.59
CA GLU A 75 7.85 17.52 -4.38
C GLU A 75 6.72 16.48 -4.44
N GLU A 76 5.50 16.92 -4.72
CA GLU A 76 4.33 16.04 -4.82
C GLU A 76 4.49 15.00 -5.93
N ALA A 77 4.96 15.42 -7.11
CA ALA A 77 5.15 14.55 -8.26
C ALA A 77 6.23 13.48 -7.99
N LEU A 78 7.35 13.86 -7.36
CA LEU A 78 8.40 12.93 -6.95
C LEU A 78 7.86 11.92 -5.93
N ARG A 79 7.12 12.37 -4.92
CA ARG A 79 6.50 11.49 -3.90
C ARG A 79 5.55 10.48 -4.53
N ALA A 80 4.69 10.93 -5.44
CA ALA A 80 3.78 10.05 -6.17
C ALA A 80 4.56 9.01 -7.00
N PHE A 81 5.66 9.42 -7.64
CA PHE A 81 6.46 8.53 -8.47
C PHE A 81 7.15 7.46 -7.62
N ILE A 82 7.76 7.86 -6.51
CA ILE A 82 8.38 6.95 -5.53
C ILE A 82 7.35 5.94 -5.03
N ALA A 83 6.14 6.40 -4.67
CA ALA A 83 5.07 5.51 -4.21
C ALA A 83 4.64 4.51 -5.29
N THR A 84 4.54 4.94 -6.57
CA THR A 84 4.23 4.04 -7.69
C THR A 84 5.32 2.98 -7.86
N GLN A 85 6.60 3.39 -7.86
CA GLN A 85 7.72 2.45 -8.00
C GLN A 85 7.80 1.49 -6.81
N ALA A 86 7.57 1.96 -5.58
CA ALA A 86 7.56 1.13 -4.39
C ALA A 86 6.44 0.07 -4.43
N GLN A 87 5.24 0.45 -4.87
CA GLN A 87 4.12 -0.48 -5.07
C GLN A 87 4.42 -1.54 -6.14
N ALA A 88 5.16 -1.16 -7.19
CA ALA A 88 5.61 -2.07 -8.23
C ALA A 88 6.81 -2.95 -7.81
N GLY A 89 7.33 -2.79 -6.59
CA GLY A 89 8.54 -3.50 -6.12
C GLY A 89 9.84 -3.00 -6.76
N ASN A 90 9.79 -1.89 -7.51
CA ASN A 90 10.91 -1.32 -8.25
C ASN A 90 11.73 -0.38 -7.36
N LEU A 91 12.27 -0.89 -6.25
CA LEU A 91 13.04 -0.10 -5.29
C LEU A 91 14.19 0.68 -5.96
N GLU A 92 14.89 0.05 -6.91
CA GLU A 92 16.02 0.67 -7.62
C GLU A 92 15.60 1.89 -8.45
N GLN A 93 14.40 1.86 -9.01
CA GLN A 93 13.85 2.97 -9.80
C GLN A 93 13.30 4.10 -8.90
N ALA A 94 12.99 3.78 -7.65
CA ALA A 94 12.48 4.74 -6.67
C ALA A 94 13.62 5.55 -6.00
N ILE A 95 14.85 5.02 -5.96
CA ILE A 95 15.99 5.68 -5.29
C ILE A 95 16.34 7.03 -5.93
N PRO A 96 16.55 7.17 -7.26
CA PRO A 96 16.95 8.46 -7.84
C PRO A 96 15.92 9.59 -7.63
N PRO A 97 14.60 9.35 -7.80
CA PRO A 97 13.57 10.32 -7.43
C PRO A 97 13.59 10.68 -5.94
N MET A 98 13.89 9.71 -5.05
CA MET A 98 14.04 9.95 -3.62
C MET A 98 15.24 10.85 -3.30
N GLU A 99 16.36 10.70 -4.02
CA GLU A 99 17.51 11.58 -3.90
C GLU A 99 17.17 13.01 -4.28
N LYS A 100 16.45 13.20 -5.39
CA LYS A 100 15.95 14.52 -5.81
C LYS A 100 15.03 15.11 -4.75
N LEU A 101 14.11 14.33 -4.21
CA LEU A 101 13.16 14.77 -3.17
C LEU A 101 13.90 15.23 -1.90
N ALA A 102 14.89 14.46 -1.46
CA ALA A 102 15.69 14.75 -0.28
C ALA A 102 16.57 16.00 -0.48
N ALA A 103 17.02 16.27 -1.70
CA ALA A 103 17.76 17.50 -2.05
C ALA A 103 16.84 18.73 -2.20
N LEU A 104 15.61 18.52 -2.68
CA LEU A 104 14.62 19.59 -2.85
C LEU A 104 14.12 20.14 -1.51
N VAL A 105 13.95 19.27 -0.51
CA VAL A 105 13.46 19.62 0.83
C VAL A 105 14.44 19.11 1.90
N PRO A 106 15.63 19.72 2.02
CA PRO A 106 16.68 19.25 2.91
C PRO A 106 16.34 19.41 4.40
N GLU A 107 15.37 20.29 4.71
CA GLU A 107 14.82 20.48 6.06
C GLU A 107 13.99 19.29 6.55
N ASN A 108 13.56 18.40 5.64
CA ASN A 108 12.79 17.22 5.98
C ASN A 108 13.72 16.01 6.23
N GLU A 109 14.07 15.81 7.49
CA GLU A 109 14.93 14.70 7.92
C GLU A 109 14.35 13.31 7.59
N GLN A 110 13.01 13.17 7.54
CA GLN A 110 12.37 11.91 7.17
C GLN A 110 12.70 11.50 5.74
N TYR A 111 12.86 12.45 4.81
CA TYR A 111 13.26 12.11 3.44
C TYR A 111 14.69 11.57 3.38
N GLN A 112 15.61 12.09 4.21
CA GLN A 112 16.97 11.58 4.30
C GLN A 112 17.01 10.16 4.91
N GLU A 113 16.20 9.93 5.94
CA GLU A 113 16.10 8.63 6.60
C GLU A 113 15.52 7.56 5.66
N ILE A 114 14.43 7.88 4.95
CA ILE A 114 13.83 6.98 3.95
C ILE A 114 14.85 6.66 2.84
N LEU A 115 15.57 7.66 2.33
CA LEU A 115 16.59 7.44 1.31
C LEU A 115 17.69 6.49 1.80
N THR A 116 18.14 6.66 3.05
CA THR A 116 19.14 5.78 3.67
C THR A 116 18.62 4.35 3.77
N GLN A 117 17.39 4.17 4.23
CA GLN A 117 16.75 2.86 4.34
C GLN A 117 16.59 2.19 2.96
N MET A 118 16.18 2.94 1.93
CA MET A 118 16.06 2.42 0.56
C MET A 118 17.40 1.94 0.03
N LYS A 119 18.49 2.70 0.25
CA LYS A 119 19.84 2.32 -0.15
C LYS A 119 20.35 1.08 0.60
N GLN A 120 20.08 0.99 1.91
CA GLN A 120 20.44 -0.19 2.70
C GLN A 120 19.68 -1.43 2.22
N ALA A 121 18.37 -1.31 1.98
CA ALA A 121 17.55 -2.41 1.47
C ALA A 121 18.03 -2.90 0.09
N GLN A 122 18.43 -1.98 -0.80
CA GLN A 122 19.03 -2.35 -2.10
C GLN A 122 20.34 -3.14 -1.91
N GLN A 123 21.23 -2.68 -1.01
CA GLN A 123 22.49 -3.38 -0.74
C GLN A 123 22.25 -4.76 -0.13
N GLN A 124 21.29 -4.90 0.78
CA GLN A 124 20.92 -6.19 1.37
C GLN A 124 20.35 -7.14 0.31
N ALA A 125 19.51 -6.66 -0.60
CA ALA A 125 18.98 -7.46 -1.70
C ALA A 125 20.08 -7.97 -2.65
N GLN A 126 21.12 -7.17 -2.86
CA GLN A 126 22.29 -7.55 -3.69
C GLN A 126 23.27 -8.48 -2.96
N SER A 127 23.31 -8.40 -1.62
CA SER A 127 24.21 -9.20 -0.76
C SER A 127 23.60 -10.55 -0.35
N ALA A 128 22.29 -10.73 -0.55
CA ALA A 128 21.61 -11.98 -0.25
C ALA A 128 22.15 -13.06 -1.21
N PRO A 129 22.67 -14.19 -0.70
CA PRO A 129 22.88 -15.35 -1.55
C PRO A 129 21.54 -15.70 -2.21
N PRO A 130 21.54 -16.23 -3.47
CA PRO A 130 20.31 -16.74 -4.05
C PRO A 130 19.67 -17.68 -3.02
N PRO A 131 18.33 -17.67 -2.87
CA PRO A 131 17.69 -18.58 -1.93
C PRO A 131 18.23 -19.96 -2.28
N THR A 132 18.96 -20.57 -1.34
CA THR A 132 19.28 -21.98 -1.43
C THR A 132 17.91 -22.60 -1.63
N GLN A 133 17.62 -23.08 -2.84
CA GLN A 133 16.56 -24.07 -2.98
C GLN A 133 16.84 -25.06 -1.85
N PRO A 134 15.84 -25.45 -1.04
CA PRO A 134 16.03 -26.66 -0.28
C PRO A 134 16.43 -27.68 -1.34
N GLU A 135 17.73 -27.99 -1.36
CA GLU A 135 18.27 -29.16 -2.02
C GLU A 135 17.28 -30.23 -1.60
N ALA A 136 16.62 -30.85 -2.57
CA ALA A 136 15.70 -31.92 -2.30
C ALA A 136 16.53 -32.95 -1.52
N THR A 137 16.45 -32.89 -0.19
CA THR A 137 17.08 -33.83 0.70
C THR A 137 16.33 -35.11 0.42
N ASN A 138 16.92 -35.85 -0.48
CA ASN A 138 16.75 -37.26 -0.72
C ASN A 138 16.35 -37.93 0.60
N PRO A 139 15.13 -38.48 0.72
CA PRO A 139 14.66 -39.09 1.96
C PRO A 139 15.28 -40.48 2.10
N GLU A 140 16.61 -40.60 2.21
CA GLU A 140 17.23 -41.93 2.34
C GLU A 140 18.60 -41.91 3.02
N SER A 141 18.68 -41.27 4.18
CA SER A 141 19.74 -41.58 5.16
C SER A 141 19.16 -41.40 6.56
N GLU A 142 18.44 -42.43 6.99
CA GLU A 142 18.19 -42.71 8.40
C GLU A 142 19.53 -42.68 9.18
N GLU A 143 19.65 -41.75 10.11
CA GLU A 143 20.39 -42.02 11.34
C GLU A 143 19.43 -41.73 12.51
N PRO A 144 18.97 -42.76 13.24
CA PRO A 144 17.91 -42.60 14.23
C PRO A 144 18.44 -41.81 15.43
N LEU A 145 17.71 -40.78 15.84
CA LEU A 145 18.01 -40.06 17.07
C LEU A 145 17.83 -41.01 18.26
N PRO A 146 18.75 -41.00 19.25
CA PRO A 146 18.64 -41.89 20.40
C PRO A 146 17.37 -41.56 21.20
N LEU A 147 16.48 -42.54 21.27
CA LEU A 147 15.31 -42.55 22.14
C LEU A 147 15.82 -42.54 23.60
N ILE A 148 15.75 -41.38 24.26
CA ILE A 148 16.02 -41.31 25.70
C ILE A 148 14.80 -41.93 26.40
N ILE A 149 14.94 -43.21 26.74
CA ILE A 149 14.01 -43.95 27.62
C ILE A 149 14.43 -43.62 29.06
N PRO A 150 13.60 -43.00 29.90
CA PRO A 150 13.76 -43.17 31.34
C PRO A 150 13.27 -44.58 31.66
N GLU A 151 14.24 -45.47 31.88
CA GLU A 151 14.03 -46.80 32.42
C GLU A 151 13.34 -46.71 33.79
N ALA A 152 12.42 -47.67 34.00
CA ALA A 152 11.45 -47.73 35.06
C ALA A 152 12.05 -47.70 36.48
N GLN A 153 11.32 -47.11 37.42
CA GLN A 153 11.34 -47.57 38.81
C GLN A 153 9.93 -48.01 39.17
N GLU A 154 9.87 -49.29 39.48
CA GLU A 154 8.77 -50.18 39.80
C GLU A 154 7.94 -49.75 41.03
N GLU A 155 6.71 -50.26 41.02
CA GLU A 155 6.03 -50.83 42.20
C GLU A 155 5.52 -49.87 43.28
N SER A 156 4.25 -49.47 43.18
CA SER A 156 3.25 -49.90 44.17
C SER A 156 1.83 -49.64 43.66
N ASN A 157 1.08 -50.70 43.39
CA ASN A 157 -0.38 -50.68 43.35
C ASN A 157 -0.84 -51.79 44.30
N PRO A 158 -1.57 -51.47 45.37
CA PRO A 158 -2.94 -51.96 45.48
C PRO A 158 -3.84 -50.90 46.19
N LEU A 159 -5.18 -50.87 46.18
CA LEU A 159 -6.25 -51.87 46.13
C LEU A 159 -7.58 -51.07 46.01
N LEU A 160 -8.62 -51.64 45.37
CA LEU A 160 -10.09 -51.50 45.64
C LEU A 160 -10.64 -50.17 46.23
N ASN A 161 -11.69 -49.50 45.74
CA ASN A 161 -12.97 -49.97 45.17
C ASN A 161 -13.79 -48.76 44.61
N PRO A 162 -14.91 -49.00 43.90
CA PRO A 162 -15.65 -48.06 43.05
C PRO A 162 -16.87 -47.41 43.76
N GLU A 163 -17.77 -46.79 42.99
CA GLU A 163 -19.03 -46.11 43.39
C GLU A 163 -18.84 -44.59 43.57
N GLU A 164 -19.63 -43.67 43.02
CA GLU A 164 -20.98 -43.67 42.48
C GLU A 164 -21.13 -42.31 41.72
N ASN A 165 -21.71 -42.25 40.53
CA ASN A 165 -23.09 -41.82 40.29
C ASN A 165 -23.18 -40.49 39.50
N SER A 166 -23.49 -40.66 38.21
CA SER A 166 -24.39 -39.87 37.34
C SER A 166 -24.22 -38.37 37.08
N ASN A 167 -23.98 -38.08 35.78
CA ASN A 167 -24.69 -37.16 34.85
C ASN A 167 -26.03 -36.52 35.32
N PRO A 168 -26.63 -35.49 34.66
CA PRO A 168 -26.48 -35.02 33.26
C PRO A 168 -26.40 -33.47 33.08
N LEU A 169 -25.95 -32.87 31.97
CA LEU A 169 -26.50 -32.73 30.61
C LEU A 169 -27.75 -31.79 30.46
N PHE A 170 -27.48 -30.56 29.95
CA PHE A 170 -28.35 -29.60 29.20
C PHE A 170 -29.51 -28.83 29.92
N PRO A 171 -30.15 -27.80 29.30
CA PRO A 171 -29.83 -26.98 28.10
C PRO A 171 -29.98 -25.44 28.28
N SER A 172 -29.67 -24.72 27.20
CA SER A 172 -30.08 -23.36 26.88
C SER A 172 -31.60 -23.15 26.99
N ASP A 173 -32.04 -22.04 27.59
CA ASP A 173 -33.38 -21.52 27.35
C ASP A 173 -33.42 -20.00 27.17
N THR A 174 -34.21 -19.66 26.15
CA THR A 174 -34.64 -18.37 25.67
C THR A 174 -35.40 -17.60 26.75
N ASN A 175 -35.19 -16.28 26.88
CA ASN A 175 -36.14 -15.41 27.57
C ASN A 175 -36.78 -14.39 26.60
N PRO A 176 -38.08 -14.51 26.30
CA PRO A 176 -38.87 -13.50 25.61
C PRO A 176 -39.64 -12.59 26.60
N ASN A 177 -40.10 -11.44 26.10
CA ASN A 177 -40.92 -10.40 26.74
C ASN A 177 -40.20 -9.39 27.66
N SER A 178 -40.21 -8.08 27.40
CA SER A 178 -41.29 -7.12 27.05
C SER A 178 -42.12 -6.71 28.27
N ASN A 179 -41.71 -5.61 28.91
CA ASN A 179 -42.54 -4.44 29.24
C ASN A 179 -41.63 -3.24 29.53
#